data_AF-A0AAV6YEA0-F1
#
_entry.id   AF-A0AAV6YEA0-F1
#
_cell.length_a   1.000
_cell.length_b   1.000
_cell.length_c   1.000
_cell.angle_alpha   90.00
_cell.angle_beta   90.00
_cell.angle_gamma   90.00
#
_symmetry.space_group_name_H-M   'P 1'
#
loop_
_entity.id
_entity.type
_entity.pdbx_description
1 polymer ?
#
loop_
_entity_poly.entity_id
_entity_poly.type
_entity_poly.pdbx_seq_one_letter_code
_entity_poly.pdbx_strand_id
1 'polypeptide(L)'
;RLVKGTAYHWDLLLVALINTGLSVFGLPWIHAAFPHSPMHVRALANVEERVEHGHIYETIVSVKETRLTSLLANILVGLSLFLLPLPLQWIPKPVLYGLFLYIALTSIDGSQLFERVALLLKEQ
;
A
#
# COMPACT_ATOMS: atom_id res chain seq x y z
N ARG A 1 -8.22 -8.91 11.53
CA ARG A 1 -8.76 -7.63 12.07
C ARG A 1 -7.61 -6.84 12.70
N LEU A 2 -7.58 -5.50 12.57
CA LEU A 2 -6.59 -4.65 13.24
C LEU A 2 -6.93 -4.54 14.73
N VAL A 3 -5.90 -4.50 15.59
CA VAL A 3 -6.04 -4.60 17.04
C VAL A 3 -5.74 -3.27 17.73
N LYS A 4 -4.95 -2.38 17.12
CA LYS A 4 -4.64 -1.06 17.70
C LYS A 4 -5.65 0.01 17.29
N GLY A 5 -5.88 0.97 18.20
CA GLY A 5 -6.74 2.13 17.96
C GLY A 5 -6.16 3.11 16.93
N THR A 6 -7.04 3.87 16.29
CA THR A 6 -6.67 4.87 15.27
C THR A 6 -6.39 6.23 15.91
N ALA A 7 -5.45 6.98 15.35
CA ALA A 7 -5.05 8.31 15.85
C ALA A 7 -5.16 9.38 14.75
N TYR A 8 -6.30 9.43 14.07
CA TYR A 8 -6.51 10.26 12.87
C TYR A 8 -6.18 11.75 13.06
N HIS A 9 -6.53 12.34 14.21
CA HIS A 9 -6.25 13.75 14.50
C HIS A 9 -4.74 14.03 14.61
N TRP A 10 -4.02 13.11 15.25
CA TRP A 10 -2.56 13.20 15.38
C TRP A 10 -1.87 13.03 14.03
N ASP A 11 -2.37 12.12 13.20
CA ASP A 11 -1.84 11.89 11.86
C ASP A 11 -2.03 13.14 10.98
N LEU A 12 -3.21 13.79 11.03
CA LEU A 12 -3.48 15.01 10.27
C LEU A 12 -2.60 16.19 10.72
N LEU A 13 -2.43 16.37 12.03
CA LEU A 13 -1.55 17.41 12.59
C LEU A 13 -0.10 17.19 12.15
N LEU A 14 0.37 15.95 12.20
CA LEU A 14 1.73 15.60 11.81
C LEU A 14 1.98 15.81 10.31
N VAL A 15 1.03 15.43 9.44
CA VAL A 15 1.10 15.71 8.00
C VAL A 15 1.13 17.22 7.72
N ALA A 16 0.31 18.01 8.42
CA ALA A 16 0.30 19.46 8.28
C ALA A 16 1.66 20.09 8.68
N LEU A 17 2.26 19.61 9.77
CA LEU A 17 3.57 20.08 10.23
C LEU A 17 4.67 19.74 9.21
N ILE A 18 4.69 18.51 8.68
CA ILE A 18 5.66 18.09 7.66
C ILE A 18 5.51 18.92 6.38
N ASN A 19 4.29 19.10 5.88
CA ASN A 19 4.05 19.87 4.66
C ASN A 19 4.36 21.37 4.85
N THR A 20 4.15 21.92 6.04
CA THR A 20 4.60 23.28 6.38
C THR A 20 6.12 23.40 6.27
N GLY A 21 6.87 22.43 6.84
CA GLY A 21 8.32 22.37 6.70
C GLY A 21 8.77 22.25 5.24
N LEU A 22 8.20 21.32 4.47
CA LEU A 22 8.52 21.13 3.05
C LEU A 22 8.24 22.38 2.22
N SER A 23 7.18 23.12 2.54
CA SER A 23 6.85 24.39 1.88
C SER A 23 7.91 25.46 2.09
N VAL A 24 8.49 25.55 3.30
CA VAL A 24 9.58 26.49 3.60
C VAL A 24 10.84 26.17 2.78
N PHE A 25 11.11 24.88 2.53
CA PHE A 25 12.24 24.42 1.72
C PHE A 25 11.94 24.31 0.21
N GLY A 26 10.73 24.67 -0.25
CA GLY A 26 10.33 24.59 -1.66
C GLY A 26 10.18 23.15 -2.20
N LEU A 27 10.04 22.17 -1.32
CA LEU A 27 9.91 20.75 -1.67
C LEU A 27 8.44 20.37 -1.92
N PRO A 28 8.16 19.34 -2.76
CA PRO A 28 6.80 18.91 -3.04
C PRO A 28 6.12 18.35 -1.78
N TRP A 29 4.81 18.56 -1.68
CA TRP A 29 4.02 18.11 -0.54
C TRP A 29 3.78 16.61 -0.57
N ILE A 30 3.80 15.99 0.60
CA ILE A 30 3.61 14.55 0.77
C ILE A 30 2.16 14.30 1.22
N HIS A 31 1.55 13.27 0.64
CA HIS A 31 0.19 12.84 0.91
C HIS A 31 0.14 11.34 1.20
N ALA A 32 -0.94 10.86 1.81
CA ALA A 32 -1.14 9.44 2.08
C ALA A 32 -1.17 8.63 0.78
N ALA A 33 -0.43 7.51 0.75
CA ALA A 33 -0.28 6.70 -0.45
C ALA A 33 -1.39 5.64 -0.55
N PHE A 34 -2.47 5.97 -1.26
CA PHE A 34 -3.69 5.16 -1.33
C PHE A 34 -3.52 3.69 -1.78
N PRO A 35 -2.79 3.35 -2.86
CA PRO A 35 -2.60 1.93 -3.23
C PRO A 35 -1.48 1.26 -2.43
N HIS A 36 -0.50 2.02 -1.97
CA HIS A 36 0.67 1.47 -1.26
C HIS A 36 0.32 1.08 0.19
N SER A 37 -0.46 1.88 0.90
CA SER A 37 -0.87 1.61 2.28
C SER A 37 -1.61 0.27 2.46
N PRO A 38 -2.66 -0.07 1.68
CA PRO A 38 -3.34 -1.36 1.80
C PRO A 38 -2.45 -2.52 1.33
N MET A 39 -1.60 -2.32 0.32
CA MET A 39 -0.66 -3.36 -0.14
C MET A 39 0.40 -3.68 0.90
N HIS A 40 0.93 -2.67 1.59
CA HIS A 40 1.85 -2.86 2.71
C HIS A 40 1.19 -3.65 3.83
N VAL A 41 -0.05 -3.33 4.18
CA VAL A 41 -0.82 -4.06 5.20
C VAL A 41 -1.10 -5.50 4.76
N ARG A 42 -1.45 -5.72 3.47
CA ARG A 42 -1.66 -7.04 2.88
C ARG A 42 -0.39 -7.88 2.89
N ALA A 43 0.77 -7.29 2.63
CA ALA A 43 2.07 -7.98 2.71
C ALA A 43 2.43 -8.42 4.14
N LEU A 44 1.85 -7.80 5.18
CA LEU A 44 2.03 -8.17 6.58
C LEU A 44 0.86 -9.00 7.13
N ALA A 45 -0.10 -9.38 6.28
CA ALA A 45 -1.25 -10.18 6.64
C ALA A 45 -0.94 -11.68 6.49
N ASN A 46 -1.29 -12.45 7.52
CA ASN A 46 -1.35 -13.90 7.42
C ASN A 46 -2.72 -14.29 6.83
N VAL A 47 -2.68 -14.87 5.63
CA VAL A 47 -3.84 -15.42 4.93
C VAL A 47 -3.86 -16.92 5.19
N GLU A 48 -4.97 -17.42 5.73
CA GLU A 48 -5.21 -18.86 5.82
C GLU A 48 -6.31 -19.25 4.83
N GLU A 49 -6.10 -20.37 4.14
CA GLU A 49 -7.11 -20.98 3.30
C GLU A 49 -8.05 -21.80 4.19
N ARG A 50 -9.32 -21.38 4.27
CA ARG A 50 -10.39 -22.17 4.89
C ARG A 50 -11.27 -22.74 3.79
N VAL A 51 -11.43 -24.06 3.79
CA VAL A 51 -12.39 -24.72 2.92
C VAL A 51 -13.74 -24.77 3.64
N GLU A 52 -14.69 -23.97 3.18
CA GLU A 52 -16.08 -24.05 3.62
C GLU A 52 -16.95 -24.48 2.43
N HIS A 53 -17.77 -25.52 2.63
CA HIS A 53 -18.74 -25.99 1.63
C HIS A 53 -18.15 -26.31 0.24
N GLY A 54 -16.91 -26.82 0.18
CA GLY A 54 -16.25 -27.19 -1.08
C GLY A 54 -15.63 -26.03 -1.86
N HIS A 55 -15.70 -24.80 -1.35
CA HIS A 55 -15.03 -23.62 -1.90
C HIS A 55 -13.87 -23.19 -0.99
N ILE A 56 -12.72 -22.90 -1.60
CA ILE A 56 -11.53 -22.40 -0.90
C ILE A 56 -11.72 -20.90 -0.69
N TYR A 57 -11.84 -20.47 0.56
CA TYR A 57 -11.91 -19.07 0.95
C TYR A 57 -10.60 -18.65 1.61
N GLU A 58 -9.93 -17.65 1.03
CA GLU A 58 -8.80 -16.99 1.66
C GLU A 58 -9.30 -15.99 2.71
N THR A 59 -9.08 -16.29 4.00
CA THR A 59 -9.44 -15.37 5.09
C THR A 59 -8.20 -14.79 5.74
N ILE A 60 -8.17 -13.47 5.92
CA ILE A 60 -7.11 -12.76 6.65
C ILE A 60 -7.29 -13.00 8.15
N VAL A 61 -6.47 -13.87 8.73
CA VAL A 61 -6.57 -14.29 10.14
C VAL A 61 -5.99 -13.24 11.08
N SER A 62 -4.80 -12.74 10.75
CA SER A 62 -4.11 -11.75 11.58
C SER A 62 -3.18 -10.87 10.74
N VAL A 63 -3.02 -9.62 11.16
CA VAL A 63 -2.12 -8.65 10.52
C VAL A 63 -1.04 -8.27 11.52
N LYS A 64 0.23 -8.41 11.14
CA LYS A 64 1.33 -7.95 11.97
C LYS A 64 1.50 -6.44 11.85
N GLU A 65 1.03 -5.70 12.85
CA GLU A 65 1.18 -4.24 12.88
C GLU A 65 2.58 -3.81 13.33
N THR A 66 3.48 -3.56 12.37
CA THR A 66 4.86 -3.13 12.64
C THR A 66 5.12 -1.68 12.19
N ARG A 67 5.81 -0.89 13.03
CA ARG A 67 6.28 0.46 12.69
C ARG A 67 7.68 0.47 12.05
N LEU A 68 8.43 -0.62 12.23
CA LEU A 68 9.80 -0.74 11.73
C LEU A 68 9.84 -0.88 10.21
N THR A 69 8.88 -1.57 9.61
CA THR A 69 8.86 -1.80 8.16
C THR A 69 8.68 -0.49 7.37
N SER A 70 7.81 0.40 7.83
CA SER A 70 7.64 1.73 7.22
C SER A 70 8.84 2.65 7.46
N LEU A 71 9.47 2.60 8.64
CA LEU A 71 10.69 3.36 8.92
C LEU A 71 11.87 2.90 8.04
N LEU A 72 12.09 1.57 7.95
CA LEU A 72 13.13 1.00 7.12
C LEU A 72 12.91 1.32 5.64
N ALA A 73 11.67 1.24 5.14
CA ALA A 73 11.36 1.61 3.77
C ALA A 73 11.70 3.08 3.47
N ASN A 74 11.33 4.02 4.35
CA ASN A 74 11.66 5.44 4.18
C ASN A 74 13.18 5.71 4.26
N ILE A 75 13.90 5.00 5.14
CA ILE A 75 15.37 5.09 5.21
C ILE A 75 16.00 4.56 3.92
N LEU A 76 15.53 3.43 3.40
CA LEU A 76 16.02 2.87 2.14
C LEU A 76 15.74 3.80 0.95
N VAL A 77 14.59 4.48 0.92
CA VAL A 77 14.30 5.51 -0.08
C VAL A 77 15.27 6.69 0.06
N GLY A 78 15.56 7.13 1.28
CA GLY A 78 16.59 8.17 1.51
C GLY A 78 17.98 7.73 1.06
N LEU A 79 18.38 6.50 1.36
CA LEU A 79 19.64 5.91 0.92
C LEU A 79 19.70 5.72 -0.60
N SER A 80 18.56 5.47 -1.25
CA SER A 80 18.49 5.30 -2.70
C SER A 80 18.96 6.55 -3.46
N LEU A 81 18.86 7.74 -2.86
CA LEU A 81 19.39 8.99 -3.44
C LEU A 81 20.91 8.96 -3.63
N PHE A 82 21.65 8.27 -2.75
CA PHE A 82 23.10 8.07 -2.91
C PHE A 82 23.44 6.98 -3.93
N LEU A 83 22.50 6.05 -4.18
CA LEU A 83 22.61 4.95 -5.14
C LEU A 83 22.04 5.30 -6.53
N LEU A 84 21.53 6.51 -6.74
CA LEU A 84 21.05 6.99 -8.04
C LEU A 84 22.08 6.96 -9.19
N PRO A 85 23.40 7.20 -8.99
CA PRO A 85 24.31 7.37 -10.12
C PRO A 85 24.74 6.06 -10.81
N LEU A 86 24.54 4.87 -10.22
CA LEU A 86 25.11 3.62 -10.77
C LEU A 86 24.08 2.47 -10.92
N PRO A 87 23.47 1.91 -9.86
CA PRO A 87 22.60 0.73 -9.97
C PRO A 87 21.17 1.00 -10.43
N LEU A 88 20.57 2.15 -10.10
CA LEU A 88 19.14 2.38 -10.34
C LEU A 88 18.80 2.53 -11.84
N GLN A 89 19.77 2.93 -12.66
CA GLN A 89 19.61 3.08 -14.11
C GLN A 89 19.54 1.74 -14.85
N TRP A 90 19.96 0.63 -14.22
CA TRP A 90 19.87 -0.70 -14.82
C TRP A 90 18.47 -1.29 -14.78
N ILE A 91 17.55 -0.70 -14.01
CA ILE A 91 16.17 -1.19 -13.94
C ILE A 91 15.43 -0.75 -15.22
N PRO A 92 15.02 -1.69 -16.08
CA PRO A 92 14.34 -1.36 -17.31
C PRO A 92 12.94 -0.80 -17.00
N LYS A 93 12.61 0.37 -17.57
CA LYS A 93 11.29 1.02 -17.41
C LYS A 93 10.08 0.09 -17.67
N PRO A 94 10.11 -0.86 -18.63
CA PRO A 94 9.03 -1.83 -18.84
C PRO A 94 8.64 -2.64 -17.59
N VAL A 95 9.61 -2.98 -16.73
CA VAL A 95 9.33 -3.74 -15.50
C VAL A 95 8.52 -2.90 -14.51
N LEU A 96 8.79 -1.59 -14.44
CA LEU A 96 8.01 -0.67 -13.61
C LEU A 96 6.56 -0.59 -14.09
N TYR A 97 6.31 -0.55 -15.41
CA TYR A 97 4.95 -0.59 -15.93
C TYR A 97 4.21 -1.88 -15.60
N GLY A 98 4.90 -3.04 -15.66
CA GLY A 98 4.34 -4.31 -15.20
C GLY A 98 3.97 -4.30 -13.72
N LEU A 99 4.84 -3.74 -12.86
CA LEU A 99 4.56 -3.57 -11.43
C LEU A 99 3.36 -2.64 -11.18
N PHE A 100 3.28 -1.51 -11.88
CA PHE A 100 2.14 -0.60 -11.76
C PHE A 100 0.83 -1.26 -12.20
N LEU A 101 0.85 -2.03 -13.28
CA LEU A 101 -0.31 -2.79 -13.75
C LEU A 101 -0.75 -3.83 -12.72
N TYR A 102 0.20 -4.56 -12.12
CA TYR A 102 -0.09 -5.49 -11.04
C TYR A 102 -0.76 -4.81 -9.85
N ILE A 103 -0.17 -3.71 -9.34
CA ILE A 103 -0.72 -2.95 -8.20
C ILE A 103 -2.14 -2.44 -8.52
N ALA A 104 -2.35 -1.94 -9.74
CA ALA A 104 -3.66 -1.45 -10.18
C ALA A 104 -4.71 -2.57 -10.14
N LEU A 105 -4.41 -3.75 -10.70
CA LEU A 105 -5.33 -4.88 -10.70
C LEU A 105 -5.61 -5.40 -9.28
N THR A 106 -4.58 -5.59 -8.45
CA THR A 106 -4.76 -6.08 -7.08
C THR A 106 -5.49 -5.09 -6.17
N SER A 107 -5.53 -3.81 -6.53
CA SER A 107 -6.30 -2.79 -5.79
C SER A 107 -7.80 -2.86 -6.07
N ILE A 108 -8.20 -3.48 -7.20
CA ILE A 108 -9.60 -3.70 -7.57
C ILE A 108 -10.13 -4.93 -6.84
N ASP A 109 -9.30 -5.95 -6.64
CA ASP A 109 -9.64 -7.15 -5.88
C ASP A 109 -9.99 -6.80 -4.42
N GLY A 110 -11.24 -7.07 -4.04
CA GLY A 110 -11.79 -6.74 -2.71
C GLY A 110 -12.54 -5.39 -2.65
N SER A 111 -12.68 -4.67 -3.77
CA SER A 111 -13.57 -3.52 -3.86
C SER A 111 -15.03 -3.99 -4.01
N GLN A 112 -15.84 -3.74 -2.99
CA GLN A 112 -17.27 -4.07 -3.01
C GLN A 112 -18.01 -3.40 -4.20
N LEU A 113 -17.55 -2.23 -4.65
CA LEU A 113 -18.10 -1.57 -5.83
C LEU A 113 -17.84 -2.39 -7.09
N PHE A 114 -16.63 -2.93 -7.25
CA PHE A 114 -16.28 -3.73 -8.41
C PHE A 114 -17.02 -5.06 -8.42
N GLU A 115 -17.16 -5.72 -7.27
CA GLU A 115 -17.98 -6.93 -7.13
C GLU A 115 -19.43 -6.68 -7.57
N ARG A 116 -20.03 -5.56 -7.15
CA ARG A 116 -21.40 -5.18 -7.54
C ARG A 116 -21.52 -4.86 -9.03
N VAL A 117 -20.55 -4.16 -9.61
CA VAL A 117 -20.52 -3.88 -11.05
C VAL A 117 -20.35 -5.17 -11.85
N ALA A 118 -19.49 -6.09 -11.40
CA ALA A 118 -19.30 -7.39 -12.02
C ALA A 118 -20.58 -8.25 -11.94
N LEU A 119 -21.34 -8.16 -10.84
CA LEU A 119 -22.64 -8.82 -10.71
C LEU A 119 -23.70 -8.26 -11.67
N LEU A 120 -23.66 -6.97 -12.01
CA LEU A 120 -24.55 -6.38 -13.01
C LEU A 120 -24.23 -6.85 -14.44
N LEU A 121 -22.98 -7.23 -14.69
CA LEU A 121 -22.50 -7.73 -15.99
C LEU A 121 -22.64 -9.25 -16.13
N LYS A 122 -22.75 -9.97 -15.01
CA LYS A 122 -23.15 -11.37 -15.02
C LYS A 122 -24.66 -11.43 -15.24
N GLU A 123 -25.07 -12.25 -16.20
CA GLU A 123 -26.48 -12.53 -16.48
C GLU A 123 -27.18 -12.98 -15.19
N GLN A 124 -28.32 -12.34 -14.87
CA GLN A 124 -29.16 -12.74 -13.74
C GLN A 124 -29.88 -14.05 -14.01
#